data_AF-A0A135VMZ3-F1
#
_entry.id   AF-A0A135VMZ3-F1
#
_cell.length_a   1.000
_cell.length_b   1.000
_cell.length_c   1.000
_cell.angle_alpha   90.00
_cell.angle_beta   90.00
_cell.angle_gamma   90.00
#
_symmetry.space_group_name_H-M   'P 1'
#
loop_
_entity.id
_entity.type
_entity.pdbx_description
1 polymer ?
#
loop_
_entity_poly.entity_id
_entity_poly.type
_entity_poly.pdbx_seq_one_letter_code
_entity_poly.pdbx_strand_id
1 'polypeptide(L)'
;MILLFTSDHCAWCDIVKGMIENESEDFEDPESIHEINVDSHSQIAEAYGILVVPTLVSRGYMLSGVPCQEDLRSFILRSIAARTVDREESRAQNVLRSARQRRASRLTDDVHRHALEQIEISGTTESR
;
A
#
# COMPACT_ATOMS: atom_id res chain seq x y z
N MET A 1 -7.07 -0.90 -3.83
CA MET A 1 -8.02 -0.56 -2.77
C MET A 1 -8.89 0.55 -3.28
N ILE A 2 -10.19 0.32 -3.28
CA ILE A 2 -11.25 1.25 -3.65
C ILE A 2 -12.11 1.44 -2.41
N LEU A 3 -12.43 2.67 -2.07
CA LEU A 3 -13.37 3.01 -1.01
C LEU A 3 -14.65 3.52 -1.66
N LEU A 4 -15.79 2.94 -1.31
CA LEU A 4 -17.10 3.40 -1.74
C LEU A 4 -17.81 4.05 -0.55
N PHE A 5 -17.97 5.36 -0.59
CA PHE A 5 -18.71 6.12 0.40
C PHE A 5 -20.20 6.11 0.07
N THR A 6 -21.03 5.65 1.01
CA THR A 6 -22.49 5.48 0.91
C THR A 6 -23.22 6.14 2.08
N SER A 7 -24.56 6.20 2.03
CA SER A 7 -25.44 6.67 3.12
C SER A 7 -26.73 5.85 3.10
N ASP A 8 -27.39 5.72 4.24
CA ASP A 8 -28.69 5.07 4.36
C ASP A 8 -29.79 5.81 3.56
N HIS A 9 -29.56 7.06 3.21
CA HIS A 9 -30.49 7.92 2.46
C HIS A 9 -30.12 8.11 0.99
N CYS A 10 -29.19 7.30 0.49
CA CYS A 10 -28.66 7.42 -0.86
C CYS A 10 -29.45 6.59 -1.87
N ALA A 11 -30.27 7.24 -2.70
CA ALA A 11 -31.10 6.57 -3.71
C ALA A 11 -30.29 5.81 -4.79
N TRP A 12 -29.04 6.21 -5.03
CA TRP A 12 -28.22 5.69 -6.12
C TRP A 12 -27.08 4.78 -5.67
N CYS A 13 -26.89 4.59 -4.36
CA CYS A 13 -25.75 3.83 -3.83
C CYS A 13 -25.83 2.34 -4.21
N ASP A 14 -27.02 1.74 -4.13
CA ASP A 14 -27.23 0.34 -4.52
C ASP A 14 -26.97 0.11 -6.02
N ILE A 15 -27.30 1.10 -6.86
CA ILE A 15 -27.05 1.03 -8.30
C ILE A 15 -25.55 1.03 -8.57
N VAL A 16 -24.82 1.98 -7.99
CA VAL A 16 -23.36 2.05 -8.16
C VAL A 16 -22.68 0.79 -7.61
N LYS A 17 -23.17 0.25 -6.49
CA LYS A 17 -22.70 -1.01 -5.93
C LYS A 17 -22.87 -2.17 -6.91
N GLY A 18 -24.07 -2.35 -7.48
CA GLY A 18 -24.31 -3.38 -8.49
C GLY A 18 -23.47 -3.20 -9.76
N MET A 19 -23.23 -1.95 -10.19
CA MET A 19 -22.34 -1.68 -11.33
C MET A 19 -20.89 -2.10 -11.04
N ILE A 20 -20.41 -1.81 -9.82
CA ILE A 20 -19.07 -2.22 -9.39
C ILE A 20 -18.98 -3.74 -9.31
N GLU A 21 -19.97 -4.41 -8.72
CA GLU A 21 -20.02 -5.86 -8.62
C GLU A 21 -19.92 -6.50 -10.01
N ASN A 22 -20.75 -6.07 -10.97
CA ASN A 22 -20.73 -6.55 -12.35
C ASN A 22 -19.38 -6.34 -13.05
N GLU A 23 -18.76 -5.16 -12.92
CA GLU A 23 -17.44 -4.93 -13.51
C GLU A 23 -16.34 -5.70 -12.76
N SER A 24 -16.50 -5.93 -11.45
CA SER A 24 -15.53 -6.65 -10.62
C SER A 24 -15.49 -8.15 -10.87
N GLU A 25 -16.58 -8.76 -11.38
CA GLU A 25 -16.62 -10.18 -11.76
C GLU A 25 -15.55 -10.53 -12.82
N ASP A 26 -15.21 -9.57 -13.69
CA ASP A 26 -14.16 -9.72 -14.70
C ASP A 26 -12.74 -9.64 -14.11
N PHE A 27 -12.58 -9.31 -12.82
CA PHE A 27 -11.29 -9.14 -12.17
C PHE A 27 -11.08 -10.16 -11.04
N GLU A 28 -9.93 -10.83 -11.04
CA GLU A 28 -9.60 -11.93 -10.12
C GLU A 28 -9.53 -11.57 -8.62
N ASP A 29 -9.71 -10.29 -8.24
CA ASP A 29 -9.56 -9.82 -6.85
C ASP A 29 -10.61 -8.75 -6.44
N PRO A 30 -11.88 -9.16 -6.27
CA PRO A 30 -12.98 -8.28 -5.87
C PRO A 30 -12.88 -7.79 -4.41
N GLU A 31 -12.02 -8.39 -3.57
CA GLU A 31 -11.81 -8.02 -2.15
C GLU A 31 -11.22 -6.61 -1.94
N SER A 32 -10.96 -5.87 -3.01
CA SER A 32 -10.34 -4.56 -2.92
C SER A 32 -11.30 -3.38 -2.70
N ILE A 33 -12.62 -3.63 -2.67
CA ILE A 33 -13.65 -2.59 -2.47
C ILE A 33 -14.14 -2.60 -1.02
N HIS A 34 -14.01 -1.47 -0.34
CA HIS A 34 -14.51 -1.28 1.02
C HIS A 34 -15.63 -0.24 1.03
N GLU A 35 -16.78 -0.64 1.55
CA GLU A 35 -17.91 0.26 1.74
C GLU A 35 -17.78 1.03 3.06
N ILE A 36 -18.02 2.34 3.01
CA ILE A 36 -18.00 3.25 4.15
C ILE A 36 -19.31 4.02 4.19
N ASN A 37 -20.16 3.69 5.15
CA ASN A 37 -21.37 4.45 5.41
C ASN A 37 -21.02 5.76 6.15
N VAL A 38 -21.29 6.91 5.52
CA VAL A 38 -20.95 8.24 6.03
C VAL A 38 -21.80 8.66 7.23
N ASP A 39 -23.00 8.09 7.39
CA ASP A 39 -23.88 8.38 8.53
C ASP A 39 -23.29 7.77 9.81
N SER A 40 -22.65 6.60 9.68
CA SER A 40 -21.96 5.93 10.79
C SER A 40 -20.49 6.38 10.97
N HIS A 41 -19.83 6.81 9.90
CA HIS A 41 -18.39 7.09 9.87
C HIS A 41 -18.06 8.49 9.33
N SER A 42 -18.73 9.51 9.85
CA SER A 42 -18.61 10.90 9.38
C SER A 42 -17.18 11.44 9.41
N GLN A 43 -16.37 11.08 10.41
CA GLN A 43 -14.97 11.50 10.52
C GLN A 43 -14.10 10.99 9.36
N ILE A 44 -14.38 9.79 8.85
CA ILE A 44 -13.66 9.24 7.70
C ILE A 44 -14.06 10.00 6.45
N ALA A 45 -15.36 10.23 6.25
CA ALA A 45 -15.86 11.02 5.12
C ALA A 45 -15.24 12.43 5.09
N GLU A 46 -15.15 13.11 6.25
CA GLU A 46 -14.53 14.43 6.38
C GLU A 46 -13.03 14.41 6.03
N ALA A 47 -12.29 13.42 6.53
CA ALA A 47 -10.85 13.28 6.24
C ALA A 47 -10.55 13.10 4.74
N TYR A 48 -11.48 12.48 4.01
CA TYR A 48 -11.39 12.29 2.57
C TYR A 48 -12.04 13.45 1.77
N GLY A 49 -12.63 14.44 2.43
CA GLY A 49 -13.30 15.57 1.77
C GLY A 49 -14.58 15.16 1.02
N ILE A 50 -15.28 14.12 1.49
CA ILE A 50 -16.49 13.60 0.85
C ILE A 50 -17.67 14.50 1.18
N LEU A 51 -18.22 15.15 0.15
CA LEU A 51 -19.39 16.04 0.27
C LEU A 51 -20.68 15.41 -0.25
N VAL A 52 -20.57 14.39 -1.10
CA VAL A 52 -21.68 13.76 -1.80
C VAL A 52 -21.48 12.24 -1.84
N VAL A 53 -22.59 11.50 -1.87
CA VAL A 53 -22.61 10.04 -2.01
C VAL A 53 -23.54 9.65 -3.17
N PRO A 54 -23.28 8.54 -3.88
CA PRO A 54 -22.12 7.67 -3.73
C PRO A 54 -20.83 8.33 -4.22
N THR A 55 -19.70 8.07 -3.56
CA THR A 55 -18.38 8.51 -4.03
C THR A 55 -17.35 7.39 -3.92
N LEU A 56 -16.67 7.13 -5.04
CA LEU A 56 -15.57 6.19 -5.14
C LEU A 56 -14.24 6.90 -4.96
N VAL A 57 -13.36 6.34 -4.14
CA VAL A 57 -12.01 6.85 -3.92
C VAL A 57 -11.00 5.73 -4.10
N SER A 58 -9.97 5.98 -4.90
CA SER A 58 -8.78 5.13 -4.95
C SER A 58 -7.53 6.01 -5.03
N ARG A 59 -6.73 5.97 -3.95
CA ARG A 59 -5.54 6.81 -3.76
C ARG A 59 -5.86 8.29 -3.92
N GLY A 60 -5.53 8.87 -5.07
CA GLY A 60 -5.75 10.28 -5.42
C GLY A 60 -6.81 10.50 -6.50
N TYR A 61 -7.55 9.47 -6.89
CA TYR A 61 -8.64 9.55 -7.83
C TYR A 61 -9.98 9.42 -7.11
N MET A 62 -10.91 10.30 -7.46
CA MET A 62 -12.26 10.34 -6.90
C MET A 62 -13.27 10.40 -8.04
N LEU A 63 -14.34 9.61 -7.93
CA LEU A 63 -15.51 9.66 -8.79
C LEU A 63 -16.76 9.78 -7.93
N SER A 64 -17.52 10.86 -8.10
CA SER A 64 -18.73 11.13 -7.34
C SER A 64 -19.97 11.00 -8.20
N GLY A 65 -21.07 10.52 -7.59
CA GLY A 65 -22.35 10.27 -8.25
C GLY A 65 -22.41 8.91 -8.95
N VAL A 66 -23.30 8.79 -9.93
CA VAL A 66 -23.45 7.58 -10.75
C VAL A 66 -22.55 7.72 -11.98
N PRO A 67 -21.42 6.98 -12.06
CA PRO A 67 -20.54 7.04 -13.22
C PRO A 67 -21.15 6.31 -14.42
N CYS A 68 -20.73 6.68 -15.61
CA CYS A 68 -20.95 5.85 -16.79
C CYS A 68 -20.07 4.58 -16.74
N GLN A 69 -20.43 3.56 -17.51
CA GLN A 69 -19.71 2.28 -17.51
C GLN A 69 -18.21 2.45 -17.87
N GLU A 70 -17.89 3.27 -18.87
CA GLU A 70 -16.51 3.52 -19.30
C GLU A 70 -15.67 4.20 -18.20
N ASP A 71 -16.25 5.15 -17.47
CA ASP A 71 -15.57 5.86 -16.37
C ASP A 71 -15.34 4.92 -15.19
N LEU A 72 -16.34 4.12 -14.84
CA LEU A 72 -16.25 3.12 -13.78
C LEU A 72 -15.17 2.08 -14.10
N ARG A 73 -15.18 1.53 -15.31
CA ARG A 73 -14.20 0.55 -15.75
C ARG A 73 -12.79 1.13 -15.74
N SER A 74 -12.62 2.36 -16.25
CA SER A 74 -11.32 3.06 -16.24
C SER A 74 -10.82 3.29 -14.82
N PHE A 75 -11.72 3.63 -13.90
CA PHE A 75 -11.40 3.81 -12.48
C PHE A 75 -10.95 2.51 -11.81
N ILE A 76 -11.66 1.40 -12.04
CA ILE A 76 -11.31 0.08 -11.50
C ILE A 76 -9.95 -0.36 -12.05
N LEU A 77 -9.74 -0.31 -13.37
CA LEU A 77 -8.47 -0.66 -14.02
C LEU A 77 -7.30 0.14 -13.44
N ARG A 78 -7.50 1.45 -13.27
CA ARG A 78 -6.48 2.33 -12.67
C ARG A 78 -6.17 1.93 -11.23
N SER A 79 -7.20 1.62 -10.46
CA SER A 79 -7.07 1.20 -9.05
C SER A 79 -6.30 -0.12 -8.91
N ILE A 80 -6.49 -1.04 -9.86
CA ILE A 80 -5.77 -2.33 -9.93
C ILE A 80 -4.32 -2.10 -10.35
N ALA A 81 -4.08 -1.37 -11.45
CA ALA A 81 -2.73 -1.08 -11.95
C ALA A 81 -1.88 -0.35 -10.91
N ALA A 82 -2.50 0.50 -10.09
CA ALA A 82 -1.82 1.18 -9.01
C ALA A 82 -1.25 0.17 -7.98
N ARG A 83 -1.96 -0.93 -7.68
CA ARG A 83 -1.51 -1.93 -6.67
C ARG A 83 -0.23 -2.67 -7.11
N THR A 84 -0.05 -2.94 -8.39
CA THR A 84 1.12 -3.68 -8.89
C THR A 84 2.39 -2.86 -8.71
N VAL A 85 2.34 -1.55 -8.98
CA VAL A 85 3.47 -0.63 -8.81
C VAL A 85 3.94 -0.56 -7.36
N ASP A 86 3.01 -0.38 -6.40
CA ASP A 86 3.37 -0.31 -4.97
C ASP A 86 4.04 -1.59 -4.47
N ARG A 87 3.58 -2.75 -4.98
CA ARG A 87 4.12 -4.06 -4.60
C ARG A 87 5.54 -4.25 -5.13
N GLU A 88 5.81 -3.83 -6.36
CA GLU A 88 7.15 -3.89 -6.94
C GLU A 88 8.12 -2.92 -6.26
N GLU A 89 7.69 -1.70 -5.98
CA GLU A 89 8.51 -0.71 -5.28
C GLU A 89 8.87 -1.19 -3.86
N SER A 90 7.88 -1.70 -3.12
CA SER A 90 8.11 -2.26 -1.78
C SER A 90 9.09 -3.44 -1.81
N ARG A 91 9.02 -4.29 -2.85
CA ARG A 91 9.95 -5.42 -3.02
C ARG A 91 11.36 -4.93 -3.33
N ALA A 92 11.52 -3.95 -4.21
CA ALA A 92 12.81 -3.37 -4.55
C ALA A 92 13.47 -2.70 -3.33
N GLN A 93 12.71 -1.91 -2.56
CA GLN A 93 13.19 -1.28 -1.34
C GLN A 93 13.64 -2.32 -0.29
N ASN A 94 12.90 -3.41 -0.12
CA ASN A 94 13.27 -4.48 0.80
C ASN A 94 14.56 -5.21 0.39
N VAL A 95 14.76 -5.45 -0.91
CA VAL A 95 16.00 -6.04 -1.44
C VAL A 95 17.19 -5.10 -1.18
N LEU A 96 17.05 -3.80 -1.48
CA LEU A 96 18.10 -2.82 -1.25
C LEU A 96 18.45 -2.67 0.24
N ARG A 97 17.44 -2.66 1.12
CA ARG A 97 17.63 -2.60 2.57
C ARG A 97 18.38 -3.84 3.09
N SER A 98 18.00 -5.02 2.61
CA SER A 98 18.65 -6.28 2.96
C SER A 98 20.10 -6.33 2.48
N ALA A 99 20.37 -5.85 1.27
CA ALA A 99 21.73 -5.75 0.73
C ALA A 99 22.62 -4.80 1.55
N ARG A 100 22.08 -3.64 1.97
CA ARG A 100 22.79 -2.70 2.85
C ARG A 100 23.12 -3.31 4.21
N GLN A 101 22.17 -4.00 4.85
CA GLN A 101 22.40 -4.65 6.16
C GLN A 101 23.48 -5.72 6.09
N ARG A 102 23.48 -6.57 5.05
CA ARG A 102 24.51 -7.60 4.86
C ARG A 102 25.90 -7.02 4.60
N ARG A 103 25.98 -5.85 3.96
CA ARG A 103 27.27 -5.16 3.75
C ARG A 103 27.79 -4.56 5.06
N ALA A 104 26.91 -3.99 5.88
CA ALA A 104 27.26 -3.43 7.18
C ALA A 104 27.75 -4.51 8.17
N SER A 105 27.11 -5.69 8.22
CA SER A 105 27.52 -6.77 9.12
C SER A 105 28.88 -7.37 8.77
N ARG A 106 29.22 -7.45 7.46
CA ARG A 106 30.55 -7.91 7.04
C ARG A 106 31.66 -6.95 7.45
N LEU A 107 31.40 -5.64 7.37
CA LEU A 107 32.35 -4.62 7.82
C LEU A 107 32.62 -4.71 9.33
N THR A 108 31.61 -4.99 10.15
CA THR A 108 31.80 -5.16 11.60
C THR A 108 32.57 -6.45 11.93
N ASP A 109 32.33 -7.53 11.18
CA ASP A 109 33.07 -8.79 11.36
C ASP A 109 34.55 -8.65 10.99
N ASP A 110 34.87 -7.93 9.91
CA ASP A 110 36.27 -7.69 9.50
C ASP A 110 37.00 -6.77 10.48
N VAL A 111 36.33 -5.75 11.02
CA VAL A 111 36.90 -4.89 12.08
C VAL A 111 37.15 -5.68 13.36
N HIS A 112 36.22 -6.56 13.75
CA HIS A 112 36.40 -7.38 14.94
C HIS A 112 37.52 -8.42 14.79
N ARG A 113 37.68 -8.98 13.59
CA ARG A 113 38.77 -9.91 13.27
C ARG A 113 40.15 -9.24 13.32
N HIS A 114 40.29 -8.04 12.76
CA HIS A 114 41.54 -7.29 12.85
C HIS A 114 41.86 -6.80 14.27
N ALA A 115 40.85 -6.50 15.09
CA ALA A 115 41.07 -6.14 16.49
C ALA A 115 41.60 -7.31 17.33
N LEU A 116 41.22 -8.56 17.01
CA LEU A 116 41.71 -9.76 17.71
C LEU A 116 43.14 -10.13 17.30
N GLU A 117 43.53 -9.95 16.03
CA GLU A 117 44.90 -10.20 15.57
C GLU A 117 45.93 -9.24 16.17
N GLN A 118 45.55 -8.00 16.53
CA GLN A 118 46.48 -7.05 17.17
C GLN A 118 46.75 -7.36 18.65
N ILE A 119 45.93 -8.18 19.30
CA ILE A 119 46.13 -8.56 20.70
C ILE A 119 47.14 -9.72 20.81
N GLU A 120 47.23 -10.62 19.83
CA GLU A 120 48.18 -11.74 19.85
C GLU A 120 49.64 -11.34 19.54
N ILE A 121 49.88 -10.19 18.88
CA ILE A 121 51.24 -9.76 18.51
C ILE A 121 51.98 -9.07 19.67
N SER A 122 51.30 -8.63 20.74
CA SER A 122 51.94 -7.97 21.89
C SER A 122 52.33 -8.92 23.05
N GLY A 123 52.16 -10.25 22.90
CA GLY A 123 52.34 -11.22 23.99
C GLY A 123 53.67 -11.98 24.05
N THR A 124 54.60 -11.80 23.11
CA THR A 124 55.78 -12.69 22.96
C THR A 124 57.15 -12.06 23.20
N THR A 125 57.24 -10.93 23.90
CA THR A 125 58.54 -10.31 24.24
C THR A 125 58.71 -9.96 25.71
N GLU A 126 58.55 -10.92 26.62
CA GLU A 126 59.16 -10.81 27.96
C GLU A 126 59.31 -12.17 28.65
N SER A 127 60.52 -12.74 28.59
CA SER A 127 61.13 -13.53 29.68
C SER A 127 62.57 -13.86 29.29
N ARG A 128 63.50 -13.11 29.90
CA ARG A 128 64.94 -13.36 29.94
C ARG A 128 65.30 -13.67 31.39
#